data_AF-A0A2G3A5E2-F1
#
_entry.id   AF-A0A2G3A5E2-F1
#
_cell.length_a   1.000
_cell.length_b   1.000
_cell.length_c   1.000
_cell.angle_alpha   90.00
_cell.angle_beta   90.00
_cell.angle_gamma   90.00
#
_symmetry.space_group_name_H-M   'P 1'
#
loop_
_entity.id
_entity.type
_entity.pdbx_description
1 polymer ?
#
loop_
_entity_poly.entity_id
_entity_poly.type
_entity_poly.pdbx_seq_one_letter_code
_entity_poly.pdbx_strand_id
1 'polypeptide(L)' 'MITSKITMKLLIESKRQEVMFVEAGKKSIDFLFHILALPIGSVIRLLSVKELVGCLGNLYESLQNL' A
#
# COMPACT_ATOMS: atom_id res chain seq x y z
N MET A 1 -14.86 5.05 -23.14
CA MET A 1 -13.73 4.70 -22.26
C MET A 1 -14.29 4.22 -20.93
N ILE A 2 -13.98 2.99 -20.51
CA ILE A 2 -14.41 2.47 -19.22
C ILE A 2 -13.48 3.09 -18.16
N THR A 3 -13.96 4.10 -17.44
CA THR A 3 -13.21 4.70 -16.33
C THR A 3 -13.27 3.75 -15.13
N SER A 4 -12.16 3.06 -14.85
CA SER A 4 -12.04 2.25 -13.65
C SER A 4 -11.91 3.18 -12.44
N LYS A 5 -13.03 3.46 -11.77
CA LYS A 5 -13.06 4.36 -10.61
C LYS A 5 -12.57 3.62 -9.37
N ILE A 6 -11.45 4.10 -8.81
CA ILE A 6 -10.95 3.66 -7.51
C ILE A 6 -11.66 4.47 -6.43
N THR A 7 -12.17 3.78 -5.40
CA THR A 7 -12.88 4.42 -4.29
C THR A 7 -12.29 3.92 -2.97
N MET A 8 -12.11 4.83 -2.03
CA MET A 8 -11.69 4.55 -0.65
C MET A 8 -12.52 5.43 0.28
N LYS A 9 -12.87 4.92 1.45
CA LYS A 9 -13.49 5.71 2.52
C LYS A 9 -12.41 6.11 3.51
N LEU A 10 -12.38 7.38 3.88
CA LEU A 10 -11.40 7.92 4.81
C LEU A 10 -12.13 8.45 6.04
N LEU A 11 -11.62 8.10 7.21
CA LEU A 11 -11.97 8.79 8.45
C LEU A 11 -10.95 9.91 8.66
N ILE A 12 -11.40 11.16 8.68
CA ILE A 12 -10.55 12.34 8.77
C ILE A 12 -10.85 13.09 10.05
N GLU A 13 -9.82 13.41 10.83
CA GLU A 13 -9.90 14.34 11.96
C GLU A 13 -9.91 15.76 11.39
N SER A 14 -11.08 16.40 11.35
CA SER A 14 -11.28 17.66 10.64
C SER A 14 -10.48 18.84 11.22
N LYS A 15 -10.16 18.82 12.52
CA LYS A 15 -9.39 19.90 13.14
C LYS A 15 -7.91 19.87 12.75
N ARG A 16 -7.36 18.66 12.59
CA ARG A 16 -5.95 18.46 12.24
C ARG A 16 -5.74 18.22 10.75
N GLN A 17 -6.83 17.98 10.01
CA GLN A 17 -6.82 17.56 8.60
C GLN A 17 -6.00 16.27 8.39
N GLU A 18 -6.06 15.37 9.37
CA GLU A 18 -5.31 14.11 9.38
C GLU A 18 -6.23 12.94 9.06
N VAL A 19 -5.72 12.01 8.24
CA VAL A 19 -6.42 10.75 7.95
C VAL A 19 -6.13 9.77 9.10
N MET A 20 -7.16 9.44 9.86
CA MET A 20 -7.06 8.50 10.98
C MET A 20 -7.17 7.05 10.51
N PHE A 21 -8.05 6.78 9.54
CA PHE A 21 -8.27 5.45 9.00
C PHE A 21 -8.67 5.51 7.52
N VAL A 22 -8.35 4.45 6.79
CA VAL A 22 -8.78 4.25 5.40
C VAL A 22 -9.38 2.85 5.26
N GLU A 23 -10.61 2.76 4.77
CA GLU A 23 -11.25 1.52 4.34
C GLU A 23 -11.23 1.48 2.81
N ALA A 24 -10.65 0.42 2.25
CA ALA A 24 -10.46 0.27 0.82
C ALA A 24 -10.78 -1.16 0.37
N GLY A 25 -11.47 -1.28 -0.78
CA GLY A 25 -11.74 -2.58 -1.39
C GLY A 25 -10.52 -3.12 -2.16
N LYS A 26 -10.56 -4.41 -2.52
CA LYS A 26 -9.45 -5.13 -3.18
C LYS A 26 -8.83 -4.36 -4.35
N LYS A 27 -9.63 -3.86 -5.28
CA LYS A 27 -9.14 -3.10 -6.46
C LYS A 27 -8.28 -1.88 -6.09
N SER A 28 -8.63 -1.20 -5.00
CA SER A 28 -7.91 -0.03 -4.51
C SER A 28 -6.56 -0.42 -3.88
N ILE A 29 -6.53 -1.54 -3.15
CA ILE A 29 -5.31 -2.11 -2.54
C ILE A 29 -4.38 -2.67 -3.62
N ASP A 30 -4.91 -3.45 -4.57
CA ASP A 30 -4.15 -4.00 -5.70
C ASP A 30 -3.47 -2.87 -6.48
N PHE A 31 -4.19 -1.77 -6.75
CA PHE A 31 -3.63 -0.60 -7.43
C PHE A 31 -2.47 0.03 -6.65
N LEU A 32 -2.63 0.21 -5.33
CA LEU A 32 -1.58 0.76 -4.47
C LEU A 32 -0.33 -0.14 -4.48
N PHE A 33 -0.50 -1.46 -4.38
CA PHE A 33 0.62 -2.40 -4.46
C PHE A 33 1.27 -2.44 -5.83
N HIS A 34 0.53 -2.32 -6.93
CA HIS A 34 1.13 -2.18 -8.26
C HIS A 34 2.03 -0.95 -8.37
N ILE A 35 1.63 0.19 -7.80
CA ILE A 35 2.48 1.40 -7.74
C ILE A 35 3.74 1.13 -6.90
N LEU A 36 3.58 0.48 -5.76
CA LEU A 36 4.66 0.25 -4.80
C LEU A 36 5.57 -0.94 -5.17
N ALA A 37 5.18 -1.79 -6.11
CA ALA A 37 5.93 -2.99 -6.50
C ALA A 37 7.37 -2.69 -6.90
N LEU A 38 7.57 -1.68 -7.76
CA LEU A 38 8.90 -1.28 -8.24
C LEU A 38 9.76 -0.63 -7.13
N PRO A 39 9.27 0.37 -6.38
CA PRO A 39 9.98 0.90 -5.21
C PRO A 39 10.36 -0.18 -4.20
N ILE A 40 9.42 -1.06 -3.83
CA ILE A 40 9.64 -2.10 -2.84
C ILE A 40 10.66 -3.12 -3.35
N GLY A 41 10.51 -3.63 -4.58
CA GLY A 41 11.47 -4.54 -5.19
C GLY A 41 12.89 -3.96 -5.29
N SER A 42 13.00 -2.64 -5.49
CA SER A 42 14.29 -1.95 -5.52
C SER A 42 14.93 -1.85 -4.13
N VAL A 43 14.14 -1.50 -3.11
CA VAL A 43 14.61 -1.40 -1.72
C VAL A 43 14.99 -2.77 -1.15
N ILE A 44 14.25 -3.84 -1.49
CA ILE A 44 14.58 -5.22 -1.07
C ILE A 44 15.91 -5.69 -1.66
N ARG A 45 16.36 -5.16 -2.80
CA ARG A 45 17.70 -5.51 -3.30
C ARG A 45 18.81 -4.88 -2.44
N LEU A 46 18.51 -3.78 -1.74
CA LEU A 46 19.43 -3.08 -0.84
C LEU A 46 19.36 -3.59 0.59
N LEU A 47 18.19 -4.11 1.02
CA LEU A 47 17.96 -4.64 2.36
C LEU A 47 17.87 -6.18 2.30
N SER A 48 18.64 -6.89 3.11
CA SER A 48 18.43 -8.34 3.22
C SER A 48 17.02 -8.63 3.75
N VAL A 49 16.34 -9.68 3.27
CA VAL A 49 14.95 -10.02 3.71
C VAL A 49 14.85 -10.20 5.23
N LYS A 50 15.92 -10.66 5.89
CA LYS A 50 16.01 -10.75 7.36
C LYS A 50 16.12 -9.39 8.07
N GLU A 51 16.54 -8.35 7.36
CA GLU A 51 16.66 -6.98 7.85
C GLU A 51 15.44 -6.12 7.52
N LEU A 52 14.53 -6.62 6.67
CA LEU A 52 13.20 -6.02 6.49
C LEU A 52 12.35 -6.25 7.75
N VAL A 53 12.49 -5.35 8.72
CA VAL A 53 11.68 -5.34 9.94
C VAL A 53 10.50 -4.36 9.80
N GLY A 54 9.39 -4.69 10.46
CA GLY A 54 8.19 -3.85 10.52
C GLY A 54 7.33 -3.92 9.25
N CYS A 55 6.72 -2.79 8.87
CA CYS A 55 5.69 -2.76 7.83
C CYS A 55 6.22 -3.09 6.43
N LEU A 56 7.52 -2.90 6.16
CA LEU A 56 8.09 -3.15 4.84
C LEU A 56 8.15 -4.65 4.54
N GLY A 57 8.43 -5.50 5.55
CA GLY A 57 8.38 -6.96 5.41
C GLY A 57 6.96 -7.44 5.10
N ASN A 58 5.97 -6.93 5.85
CA ASN A 58 4.56 -7.22 5.61
C ASN A 58 4.09 -6.80 4.20
N LEU A 59 4.58 -5.65 3.72
CA LEU A 59 4.31 -5.15 2.38
C LEU A 59 4.91 -6.06 1.30
N TYR A 60 6.12 -6.56 1.50
CA TYR A 60 6.73 -7.51 0.58
C TYR A 60 5.95 -8.82 0.50
N GLU A 61 5.58 -9.41 1.65
CA GLU A 61 4.76 -10.62 1.67
C GLU A 61 3.40 -10.39 1.00
N SER A 62 2.78 -9.23 1.23
CA SER A 62 1.51 -8.88 0.58
C SER A 62 1.64 -8.77 -0.94
N LEU A 63 2.78 -8.27 -1.44
CA LEU A 63 3.10 -8.21 -2.86
C LEU A 63 3.33 -9.59 -3.48
N GLN A 64 3.95 -10.52 -2.74
CA GLN A 64 4.12 -11.90 -3.21
C GLN A 64 2.79 -12.66 -3.31
N ASN A 65 1.81 -12.28 -2.48
CA ASN A 65 0.50 -12.92 -2.40
C ASN A 65 -0.59 -12.24 -3.26
N LEU A 66 -0.21 -11.25 -4.08
CA LEU A 66 -1.12 -10.53 -4.99
C LEU A 66 -1.49 -11.36 -6.22
#